data_AF-A0A660L837-F1
#
_entry.id   AF-A0A660L837-F1
#
_cell.length_a   1.000
_cell.length_b   1.000
_cell.length_c   1.000
_cell.angle_alpha   90.00
_cell.angle_beta   90.00
_cell.angle_gamma   90.00
#
_symmetry.space_group_name_H-M   'P 1'
#
loop_
_entity.id
_entity.type
_entity.pdbx_description
1 polymer ?
#
loop_
_entity_poly.entity_id
_entity_poly.type
_entity_poly.pdbx_seq_one_letter_code
_entity_poly.pdbx_strand_id
1 'polypeptide(L)'
;MGAPVARPSLRGMRGIRVASVLALSVTIGACGSVESAAPAAATATPDPAGLRFVKPPVVVYAPEWGSVDVWVRLNRPLRSAVGHPGELDDTPASLEVAGGLHDVPGLLATFRRPTCYSESLYLPEKAEPLQAGQPVEVALVLSEQHRVTGTATVQIAGDGAQPRPVRELGCPSQRPGAPPTRRCDGVVGSHSVSIGLVSATGTSCRRAREVLTSVSRWASSRCFEDLCVARHRRNRGYRCEVGRTGEADWDISCRRGRAEVRGYTSE
;
A
#
# COMPACT_ATOMS: atom_id res chain seq x y z
N MET A 1 -59.34 -9.63 -17.79
CA MET A 1 -58.67 -8.99 -18.94
C MET A 1 -57.20 -8.80 -18.56
N GLY A 2 -56.27 -9.16 -19.46
CA GLY A 2 -54.80 -9.01 -19.30
C GLY A 2 -54.09 -10.27 -18.77
N ALA A 3 -53.84 -11.30 -19.59
CA ALA A 3 -52.68 -11.52 -20.49
C ALA A 3 -51.38 -11.93 -19.74
N PRO A 4 -50.82 -13.14 -20.00
CA PRO A 4 -49.56 -13.58 -19.42
C PRO A 4 -48.33 -13.00 -20.15
N VAL A 5 -47.31 -12.62 -19.36
CA VAL A 5 -46.02 -12.11 -19.86
C VAL A 5 -45.12 -13.27 -20.30
N ALA A 6 -44.70 -13.21 -21.56
CA ALA A 6 -43.83 -14.18 -22.21
C ALA A 6 -42.37 -14.08 -21.74
N ARG A 7 -41.70 -15.23 -21.59
CA ARG A 7 -40.25 -15.36 -21.43
C ARG A 7 -39.54 -15.25 -22.79
N PRO A 8 -38.44 -14.50 -22.93
CA PRO A 8 -37.60 -14.61 -24.11
C PRO A 8 -36.68 -15.84 -24.05
N SER A 9 -36.66 -16.50 -25.20
CA SER A 9 -35.91 -17.70 -25.58
C SER A 9 -34.45 -17.38 -25.89
N LEU A 10 -33.53 -18.20 -25.36
CA LEU A 10 -32.12 -18.23 -25.75
C LEU A 10 -31.98 -18.98 -27.10
N ARG A 11 -31.85 -18.23 -28.21
CA ARG A 11 -31.12 -18.67 -29.41
C ARG A 11 -29.63 -18.61 -29.05
N GLY A 12 -28.79 -19.63 -29.20
CA GLY A 12 -28.77 -20.61 -30.28
C GLY A 12 -27.98 -20.04 -31.46
N MET A 13 -26.64 -20.05 -31.40
CA MET A 13 -25.80 -20.03 -32.60
C MET A 13 -24.56 -20.90 -32.37
N ARG A 14 -24.61 -22.08 -33.01
CA ARG A 14 -23.49 -22.95 -33.33
C ARG A 14 -22.86 -22.45 -34.64
N GLY A 15 -21.56 -22.71 -34.76
CA GLY A 15 -20.87 -22.86 -36.04
C GLY A 15 -19.86 -21.76 -36.32
N ILE A 16 -18.74 -21.98 -36.99
CA ILE A 16 -18.19 -23.14 -37.70
C ILE A 16 -16.67 -22.89 -37.77
N ARG A 17 -15.91 -23.98 -37.93
CA ARG A 17 -14.46 -24.05 -38.00
C ARG A 17 -13.86 -23.50 -39.32
N VAL A 18 -12.52 -23.34 -39.24
CA VAL A 18 -11.48 -23.47 -40.29
C VAL A 18 -11.18 -22.24 -41.15
N ALA A 19 -9.92 -21.79 -41.07
CA ALA A 19 -9.07 -21.55 -42.24
C ALA A 19 -7.60 -21.41 -41.79
N SER A 20 -6.82 -22.49 -41.98
CA SER A 20 -5.37 -22.43 -42.06
C SER A 20 -4.98 -21.72 -43.36
N VAL A 21 -4.13 -20.70 -43.30
CA VAL A 21 -3.39 -20.20 -44.48
C VAL A 21 -1.92 -19.98 -44.12
N LEU A 22 -1.13 -20.86 -44.73
CA LEU A 22 0.22 -20.72 -45.28
C LEU A 22 1.10 -19.52 -44.89
N ALA A 23 2.32 -19.93 -44.53
CA ALA A 23 3.56 -19.18 -44.49
C ALA A 23 3.83 -18.34 -45.75
N LEU A 24 4.38 -17.15 -45.52
CA LEU A 24 5.27 -16.50 -46.47
C LEU A 24 6.51 -15.98 -45.73
N SER A 25 7.63 -16.66 -45.97
CA SER A 25 8.96 -16.29 -45.50
C SER A 25 9.47 -15.12 -46.32
N VAL A 26 9.69 -13.97 -45.68
CA VAL A 26 10.42 -12.84 -46.27
C VAL A 26 11.73 -12.69 -45.51
N THR A 27 12.80 -13.23 -46.09
CA THR A 27 14.18 -12.93 -45.72
C THR A 27 14.60 -11.65 -46.43
N ILE A 28 14.68 -10.54 -45.69
CA ILE A 28 15.45 -9.37 -46.11
C ILE A 28 16.64 -9.28 -45.16
N GLY A 29 17.82 -9.50 -45.73
CA GLY A 29 19.09 -9.22 -45.07
C GLY A 29 19.27 -7.72 -44.90
N ALA A 30 19.51 -7.31 -43.67
CA ALA A 30 20.09 -6.02 -43.34
C ALA A 30 21.19 -6.26 -42.30
N CYS A 31 22.44 -6.13 -42.74
CA CYS A 31 23.58 -5.91 -41.85
C CYS A 31 23.39 -4.56 -41.16
N GLY A 32 22.74 -4.57 -40.01
CA GLY A 32 22.74 -3.48 -39.05
C GLY A 32 23.17 -4.06 -37.73
N SER A 33 24.28 -3.56 -37.18
CA SER A 33 24.76 -3.90 -35.85
C SER A 33 23.63 -3.71 -34.85
N VAL A 34 23.00 -4.81 -34.44
CA VAL A 34 22.06 -4.81 -33.33
C VAL A 34 22.91 -4.65 -32.10
N GLU A 35 23.03 -3.40 -31.63
CA GLU A 35 23.49 -3.11 -30.29
C GLU A 35 22.61 -3.96 -29.37
N SER A 36 23.23 -4.98 -28.79
CA SER A 36 22.56 -5.91 -27.89
C SER A 36 22.12 -5.07 -26.70
N ALA A 37 20.88 -4.59 -26.75
CA ALA A 37 20.23 -3.96 -25.62
C ALA A 37 20.23 -5.04 -24.54
N ALA A 38 21.16 -4.89 -23.58
CA ALA A 38 21.23 -5.73 -22.43
C ALA A 38 19.81 -5.82 -21.86
N PRO A 39 19.25 -7.04 -21.68
CA PRO A 39 17.92 -7.17 -21.11
C PRO A 39 17.93 -6.36 -19.82
N ALA A 40 16.99 -5.41 -19.72
CA ALA A 40 16.78 -4.65 -18.50
C ALA A 40 16.75 -5.67 -17.37
N ALA A 41 17.76 -5.62 -16.50
CA ALA A 41 17.91 -6.60 -15.44
C ALA A 41 16.57 -6.69 -14.72
N ALA A 42 15.89 -7.83 -14.86
CA ALA A 42 14.67 -8.09 -14.13
C ALA A 42 15.01 -7.85 -12.68
N THR A 43 14.43 -6.79 -12.10
CA THR A 43 14.62 -6.46 -10.70
C THR A 43 14.14 -7.69 -9.94
N ALA A 44 15.08 -8.51 -9.44
CA ALA A 44 14.73 -9.73 -8.74
C ALA A 44 13.78 -9.37 -7.61
N THR A 45 12.54 -9.86 -7.66
CA THR A 45 11.56 -9.68 -6.59
C THR A 45 12.15 -10.30 -5.33
N PRO A 46 12.47 -9.51 -4.29
CA PRO A 46 13.21 -10.06 -3.17
C PRO A 46 12.30 -10.94 -2.34
N ASP A 47 12.82 -12.09 -1.95
CA ASP A 47 12.10 -13.12 -1.23
C ASP A 47 11.48 -12.59 0.10
N PRO A 48 10.15 -12.74 0.29
CA PRO A 48 9.49 -12.42 1.55
C PRO A 48 9.98 -13.26 2.75
N ALA A 49 10.66 -14.38 2.53
CA ALA A 49 10.97 -15.43 3.51
C ALA A 49 11.69 -14.99 4.81
N GLY A 50 12.22 -13.76 4.88
CA GLY A 50 12.88 -13.23 6.07
C GLY A 50 12.01 -12.38 7.01
N LEU A 51 10.78 -12.04 6.61
CA LEU A 51 9.91 -11.14 7.39
C LEU A 51 9.27 -11.89 8.57
N ARG A 52 9.32 -11.31 9.77
CA ARG A 52 8.69 -11.89 10.97
C ARG A 52 8.32 -10.84 12.00
N PHE A 53 7.42 -11.20 12.90
CA PHE A 53 7.16 -10.44 14.12
C PHE A 53 8.37 -10.51 15.07
N VAL A 54 8.80 -9.36 15.59
CA VAL A 54 9.90 -9.26 16.58
C VAL A 54 9.42 -9.62 17.98
N LYS A 55 8.15 -9.35 18.24
CA LYS A 55 7.42 -9.62 19.48
C LYS A 55 6.03 -10.10 19.11
N PRO A 56 5.32 -10.80 20.02
CA PRO A 56 3.90 -11.07 19.84
C PRO A 56 3.14 -9.80 19.42
N PRO A 57 2.23 -9.87 18.44
CA PRO A 57 1.35 -8.76 18.11
C PRO A 57 0.52 -8.31 19.31
N VAL A 58 0.03 -7.08 19.26
CA VAL A 58 -0.88 -6.52 20.26
C VAL A 58 -2.24 -6.31 19.63
N VAL A 59 -3.28 -6.85 20.25
CA VAL A 59 -4.68 -6.70 19.82
C VAL A 59 -5.44 -5.95 20.90
N VAL A 60 -6.02 -4.81 20.53
CA VAL A 60 -6.85 -4.00 21.42
C VAL A 60 -8.27 -4.03 20.87
N TYR A 61 -9.20 -4.59 21.65
CA TYR A 61 -10.62 -4.64 21.32
C TYR A 61 -11.38 -3.56 22.08
N ALA A 62 -12.18 -2.76 21.37
CA ALA A 62 -13.09 -1.77 21.94
C ALA A 62 -14.54 -2.26 21.79
N PRO A 63 -15.14 -2.89 22.82
CA PRO A 63 -16.45 -3.51 22.72
C PRO A 63 -17.56 -2.53 22.32
N GLU A 64 -17.48 -1.28 22.80
CA GLU A 64 -18.46 -0.22 22.52
C GLU A 64 -18.59 0.10 21.03
N TRP A 65 -17.51 -0.08 20.27
CA TRP A 65 -17.43 0.27 18.85
C TRP A 65 -17.34 -0.98 17.95
N GLY A 66 -17.28 -2.17 18.54
CA GLY A 66 -16.99 -3.41 17.82
C GLY A 66 -15.64 -3.39 17.08
N SER A 67 -14.73 -2.48 17.42
CA SER A 67 -13.48 -2.27 16.69
C SER A 67 -12.30 -3.01 17.34
N VAL A 68 -11.37 -3.45 16.50
CA VAL A 68 -10.17 -4.18 16.88
C VAL A 68 -8.96 -3.49 16.26
N ASP A 69 -8.13 -2.87 17.09
CA ASP A 69 -6.85 -2.32 16.66
C ASP A 69 -5.75 -3.37 16.80
N VAL A 70 -5.16 -3.74 15.68
CA VAL A 70 -4.06 -4.71 15.63
C VAL A 70 -2.76 -3.96 15.41
N TRP A 71 -1.76 -4.25 16.23
CA TRP A 71 -0.44 -3.64 16.16
C TRP A 71 0.65 -4.70 16.05
N VAL A 72 1.58 -4.50 15.12
CA VAL A 72 2.71 -5.41 14.90
C VAL A 72 4.03 -4.65 14.84
N ARG A 73 5.10 -5.34 15.23
CA ARG A 73 6.47 -4.91 14.95
C ARG A 73 7.22 -5.95 14.15
N LEU A 74 7.79 -5.53 13.04
CA LEU A 74 8.57 -6.37 12.14
C LEU A 74 10.07 -6.22 12.38
N ASN A 75 10.83 -7.23 11.98
CA ASN A 75 12.29 -7.28 12.10
C ASN A 75 13.00 -6.33 11.13
N ARG A 76 12.31 -5.92 10.07
CA ARG A 76 12.73 -4.90 9.12
C ARG A 76 11.51 -4.10 8.65
N PRO A 77 11.69 -2.89 8.11
CA PRO A 77 10.61 -2.19 7.44
C PRO A 77 10.05 -3.05 6.30
N LEU A 78 8.72 -2.99 6.15
CA LEU A 78 8.08 -3.32 4.90
C LEU A 78 8.64 -2.43 3.80
N ARG A 79 8.62 -2.95 2.57
CA ARG A 79 8.85 -2.10 1.40
C ARG A 79 7.69 -1.11 1.28
N SER A 80 7.91 -0.13 0.41
CA SER A 80 6.83 0.72 -0.04
C SER A 80 6.17 -0.01 -1.19
N ALA A 81 4.99 -0.60 -0.95
CA ALA A 81 3.99 -0.57 -2.01
C ALA A 81 3.51 0.90 -2.07
N VAL A 82 3.04 1.31 -3.23
CA VAL A 82 2.50 2.65 -3.42
C VAL A 82 1.45 2.94 -2.34
N GLY A 83 1.67 3.99 -1.54
CA GLY A 83 0.83 4.55 -0.45
C GLY A 83 0.47 3.67 0.74
N HIS A 84 0.73 2.37 0.69
CA HIS A 84 0.66 1.50 1.85
C HIS A 84 1.94 0.66 1.98
N PRO A 85 2.39 0.36 3.21
CA PRO A 85 3.44 -0.62 3.43
C PRO A 85 3.06 -1.94 2.76
N GLY A 86 4.00 -2.55 2.03
CA GLY A 86 3.81 -3.83 1.34
C GLY A 86 5.16 -4.51 1.10
N GLU A 87 5.17 -5.78 0.67
CA GLU A 87 6.42 -6.46 0.25
C GLU A 87 6.49 -6.70 -1.24
N LEU A 88 5.34 -6.78 -1.91
CA LEU A 88 5.21 -7.08 -3.32
C LEU A 88 4.64 -5.86 -4.05
N ASP A 89 5.01 -5.71 -5.31
CA ASP A 89 4.50 -4.61 -6.15
C ASP A 89 2.97 -4.69 -6.22
N ASP A 90 2.31 -3.53 -6.12
CA ASP A 90 0.84 -3.36 -6.21
C ASP A 90 -0.02 -4.12 -5.19
N THR A 91 0.58 -4.77 -4.17
CA THR A 91 -0.16 -5.44 -3.10
C THR A 91 0.10 -4.77 -1.75
N PRO A 92 -0.85 -3.98 -1.21
CA PRO A 92 -0.73 -3.45 0.13
C PRO A 92 -0.74 -4.60 1.13
N ALA A 93 0.13 -4.54 2.14
CA ALA A 93 0.04 -5.48 3.24
C ALA A 93 -1.14 -5.10 4.15
N SER A 94 -1.76 -6.10 4.77
CA SER A 94 -2.87 -5.95 5.71
C SER A 94 -2.72 -6.89 6.91
N LEU A 95 -3.43 -6.59 7.99
CA LEU A 95 -3.53 -7.42 9.19
C LEU A 95 -4.90 -8.07 9.29
N GLU A 96 -4.91 -9.37 9.53
CA GLU A 96 -6.14 -10.13 9.78
C GLU A 96 -6.17 -10.66 11.21
N VAL A 97 -7.39 -10.72 11.75
CA VAL A 97 -7.75 -11.46 12.96
C VAL A 97 -9.01 -12.24 12.62
N ALA A 98 -9.13 -13.47 13.14
CA ALA A 98 -10.30 -14.30 12.89
C ALA A 98 -11.62 -13.55 13.20
N GLY A 99 -12.52 -13.50 12.22
CA GLY A 99 -13.81 -12.80 12.33
C GLY A 99 -13.73 -11.27 12.15
N GLY A 100 -12.54 -10.69 12.02
CA GLY A 100 -12.35 -9.28 11.70
C GLY A 100 -12.63 -8.99 10.22
N LEU A 101 -13.29 -7.86 9.97
CA LEU A 101 -13.54 -7.30 8.65
C LEU A 101 -12.76 -5.99 8.48
N HIS A 102 -12.33 -5.74 7.25
CA HIS A 102 -11.75 -4.47 6.84
C HIS A 102 -12.84 -3.55 6.30
N ASP A 103 -12.84 -2.30 6.72
CA ASP A 103 -13.60 -1.25 6.03
C ASP A 103 -12.82 -0.79 4.79
N VAL A 104 -11.55 -0.40 4.99
CA VAL A 104 -10.57 -0.16 3.93
C VAL A 104 -9.28 -0.91 4.29
N PRO A 105 -8.85 -1.92 3.50
CA PRO A 105 -7.67 -2.69 3.82
C PRO A 105 -6.39 -1.85 3.65
N GLY A 106 -5.46 -1.99 4.59
CA GLY A 106 -4.12 -1.44 4.45
C GLY A 106 -3.48 -1.02 5.77
N LEU A 107 -2.20 -1.35 5.91
CA LEU A 107 -1.43 -0.96 7.07
C LEU A 107 -1.27 0.56 7.20
N LEU A 108 -1.58 1.09 8.38
CA LEU A 108 -1.14 2.39 8.81
C LEU A 108 0.34 2.32 9.21
N ALA A 109 1.20 2.96 8.41
CA ALA A 109 2.56 3.24 8.82
C ALA A 109 2.63 4.52 9.64
N THR A 110 3.15 4.42 10.87
CA THR A 110 3.60 5.64 11.56
C THR A 110 4.96 6.03 10.97
N PHE A 111 5.04 7.18 10.28
CA PHE A 111 6.28 7.66 9.61
C PHE A 111 7.49 7.78 10.56
N ARG A 112 7.25 7.79 11.87
CA ARG A 112 8.26 7.78 12.92
C ARG A 112 8.58 6.38 13.46
N ARG A 113 8.05 5.29 12.92
CA ARG A 113 8.33 3.93 13.41
C ARG A 113 8.33 2.98 12.22
N PRO A 114 9.44 2.92 11.48
CA PRO A 114 9.47 2.28 10.16
C PRO A 114 9.27 0.76 10.19
N THR A 115 9.18 0.15 11.38
CA THR A 115 8.95 -1.28 11.55
C THR A 115 7.69 -1.58 12.35
N CYS A 116 6.89 -0.56 12.69
CA CYS A 116 5.66 -0.74 13.45
C CYS A 116 4.46 -0.26 12.65
N TYR A 117 3.51 -1.18 12.54
CA TYR A 117 2.34 -1.04 11.72
C TYR A 117 1.11 -1.31 12.57
N SER A 118 0.01 -0.66 12.20
CA SER A 118 -1.28 -0.92 12.80
C SER A 118 -2.37 -0.94 11.76
N GLU A 119 -3.45 -1.60 12.07
CA GLU A 119 -4.68 -1.58 11.28
C GLU A 119 -5.87 -1.70 12.22
N SER A 120 -6.95 -0.99 11.91
CA SER A 120 -8.21 -1.05 12.63
C SER A 120 -9.18 -1.91 11.85
N LEU A 121 -9.69 -2.96 12.50
CA LEU A 121 -10.66 -3.90 11.97
C LEU A 121 -11.98 -3.73 12.73
N TYR A 122 -13.06 -4.30 12.19
CA TYR A 122 -14.35 -4.36 12.88
C TYR A 122 -14.84 -5.80 12.96
N LEU A 123 -15.47 -6.14 14.09
CA LEU A 123 -16.20 -7.40 14.21
C LEU A 123 -17.63 -7.21 13.70
N PRO A 124 -18.18 -8.16 12.94
CA PRO A 124 -19.60 -8.16 12.58
C PRO A 124 -20.49 -8.04 13.82
N GLU A 125 -21.64 -7.38 13.70
CA GLU A 125 -22.59 -7.18 14.82
C GLU A 125 -23.03 -8.48 15.52
N LYS A 126 -23.01 -9.61 14.80
CA LYS A 126 -23.38 -10.94 15.30
C LYS A 126 -22.19 -11.78 15.77
N ALA A 127 -20.97 -11.28 15.70
CA ALA A 127 -19.80 -12.01 16.16
C ALA A 127 -19.78 -12.07 17.69
N GLU A 128 -19.23 -13.16 18.24
CA GLU A 128 -19.00 -13.23 19.69
C GLU A 128 -17.96 -12.17 20.10
N PRO A 129 -18.23 -11.38 21.16
CA PRO A 129 -17.27 -10.39 21.66
C PRO A 129 -15.95 -11.04 22.09
N LEU A 130 -14.83 -10.42 21.75
CA LEU A 130 -13.53 -10.87 22.24
C LEU A 130 -13.39 -10.58 23.74
N GLN A 131 -12.71 -11.47 24.46
CA GLN A 131 -12.52 -11.37 25.90
C GLN A 131 -11.09 -10.92 26.25
N ALA A 132 -10.95 -10.17 27.36
CA ALA A 132 -9.62 -9.85 27.90
C ALA A 132 -8.81 -11.13 28.14
N GLY A 133 -7.56 -11.17 27.68
CA GLY A 133 -6.71 -12.35 27.86
C GLY A 133 -6.91 -13.45 26.81
N GLN A 134 -7.92 -13.35 25.94
CA GLN A 134 -8.18 -14.35 24.90
C GLN A 134 -7.00 -14.42 23.92
N PRO A 135 -6.45 -15.61 23.62
CA PRO A 135 -5.48 -15.77 22.56
C PRO A 135 -6.18 -15.67 21.20
N VAL A 136 -5.63 -14.87 20.30
CA VAL A 136 -6.10 -14.73 18.92
C VAL A 136 -4.93 -14.88 17.96
N GLU A 137 -5.17 -15.54 16.83
CA GLU A 137 -4.21 -15.56 15.74
C GLU A 137 -4.29 -14.24 14.96
N VAL A 138 -3.12 -13.66 14.72
CA VAL A 138 -2.93 -12.47 13.90
C VAL A 138 -2.10 -12.87 12.69
N ALA A 139 -2.56 -12.53 11.49
CA ALA A 139 -1.80 -12.72 10.26
C ALA A 139 -1.48 -11.37 9.63
N LEU A 140 -0.20 -11.14 9.31
CA LEU A 140 0.21 -10.13 8.35
C LEU A 140 0.19 -10.75 6.96
N VAL A 141 -0.72 -10.29 6.11
CA VAL A 141 -0.90 -10.76 4.73
C VAL A 141 -0.08 -9.87 3.80
N LEU A 142 0.80 -10.49 3.02
CA LEU A 142 1.64 -9.81 2.01
C LEU A 142 1.18 -10.14 0.59
N SER A 143 0.64 -11.34 0.39
CA SER A 143 -0.16 -11.77 -0.76
C SER A 143 -0.99 -12.99 -0.36
N GLU A 144 -1.80 -13.53 -1.27
CA GLU A 144 -2.54 -14.78 -1.06
C GLU A 144 -1.64 -15.95 -0.63
N GLN A 145 -0.40 -16.00 -1.11
CA GLN A 145 0.56 -17.07 -0.85
C GLN A 145 1.55 -16.76 0.28
N HIS A 146 1.62 -15.51 0.74
CA HIS A 146 2.63 -15.08 1.72
C HIS A 146 1.97 -14.43 2.93
N ARG A 147 2.06 -15.14 4.06
CA ARG A 147 1.54 -14.72 5.36
C ARG A 147 2.58 -14.87 6.44
N VAL A 148 2.61 -13.93 7.38
CA VAL A 148 3.37 -14.02 8.63
C VAL A 148 2.36 -14.09 9.76
N THR A 149 2.31 -15.22 10.48
CA THR A 149 1.35 -15.42 11.57
C THR A 149 2.01 -15.31 12.94
N GLY A 150 1.19 -15.00 13.95
CA GLY A 150 1.60 -14.95 15.34
C GLY A 150 0.39 -14.89 16.27
N THR A 151 0.57 -15.30 17.51
CA THR A 151 -0.50 -15.24 18.52
C THR A 151 -0.38 -13.96 19.32
N ALA A 152 -1.52 -13.30 19.53
CA ALA A 152 -1.67 -12.15 20.40
C ALA A 152 -2.64 -12.46 21.54
N THR A 153 -2.55 -11.68 22.61
CA THR A 153 -3.52 -11.69 23.70
C THR A 153 -4.39 -10.45 23.58
N VAL A 154 -5.71 -10.63 23.59
CA VAL A 154 -6.67 -9.52 23.49
C VAL A 154 -6.60 -8.66 24.75
N GLN A 155 -6.43 -7.36 24.55
CA GLN A 155 -6.57 -6.32 25.56
C GLN A 155 -7.89 -5.59 25.31
N ILE A 156 -8.65 -5.30 26.37
CA ILE A 156 -9.90 -4.53 26.24
C ILE A 156 -9.56 -3.05 26.44
N ALA A 157 -9.98 -2.21 25.50
CA ALA A 157 -9.92 -0.76 25.65
C ALA A 157 -10.81 -0.36 26.85
N GLY A 158 -10.22 0.23 27.90
CA GLY A 158 -10.93 0.64 29.11
C GLY A 158 -10.44 1.98 29.69
N ASP A 159 -11.20 2.53 30.62
CA ASP A 159 -11.09 3.91 31.15
C ASP A 159 -9.84 4.25 32.00
N GLY A 160 -9.01 3.26 32.36
CA GLY A 160 -7.95 3.46 33.37
C GLY A 160 -6.51 3.49 32.86
N ALA A 161 -6.23 2.83 31.74
CA ALA A 161 -4.91 2.80 31.14
C ALA A 161 -5.05 2.49 29.65
N GLN A 162 -4.93 3.52 28.81
CA GLN A 162 -4.82 3.34 27.37
C GLN A 162 -3.69 2.35 27.08
N PRO A 163 -3.97 1.19 26.44
CA PRO A 163 -2.93 0.28 26.03
C PRO A 163 -1.88 1.06 25.24
N ARG A 164 -0.60 0.75 25.43
CA ARG A 164 0.48 1.43 24.72
C ARG A 164 1.18 0.43 23.79
N PRO A 165 0.50 -0.05 22.73
CA PRO A 165 1.05 -1.05 21.81
C PRO A 165 2.46 -0.69 21.33
N VAL A 166 2.67 0.59 21.04
CA VAL A 166 3.96 1.16 20.64
C VAL A 166 5.08 0.90 21.66
N ARG A 167 4.80 1.05 22.96
CA ARG A 167 5.77 0.82 24.04
C ARG A 167 6.00 -0.67 24.25
N GLU A 168 4.94 -1.47 24.26
CA GLU A 168 4.99 -2.92 24.44
C GLU A 168 5.80 -3.60 23.33
N LEU A 169 5.51 -3.23 22.08
CA LEU A 169 6.26 -3.67 20.91
C LEU A 169 7.69 -3.14 20.87
N GLY A 170 8.01 -2.13 21.69
CA GLY A 170 9.32 -1.47 21.71
C GLY A 170 9.64 -0.80 20.37
N CYS A 171 8.63 -0.18 19.76
CA CYS A 171 8.75 0.39 18.43
C CYS A 171 9.86 1.45 18.37
N PRO A 172 10.92 1.24 17.57
CA PRO A 172 11.98 2.23 17.46
C PRO A 172 11.41 3.49 16.80
N SER A 173 11.78 4.66 17.31
CA SER A 173 11.36 5.94 16.73
C SER A 173 12.05 6.24 15.39
N GLN A 174 13.13 5.53 15.05
CA GLN A 174 13.89 5.62 13.80
C GLN A 174 14.72 4.33 13.63
N ARG A 175 15.12 3.99 12.41
CA ARG A 175 16.11 2.92 12.18
C ARG A 175 17.51 3.41 12.61
N PRO A 176 18.37 2.57 13.22
CA PRO A 176 19.75 2.97 13.53
C PRO A 176 20.48 3.51 12.30
N GLY A 177 21.11 4.68 12.41
CA GLY A 177 21.81 5.36 11.32
C GLY A 177 20.93 5.96 10.22
N ALA A 178 19.60 5.87 10.32
CA ALA A 178 18.71 6.54 9.39
C ALA A 178 18.68 8.06 9.65
N PRO A 179 18.55 8.88 8.60
CA PRO A 179 18.29 10.30 8.78
C PRO A 179 16.98 10.54 9.53
N PRO A 180 16.86 11.66 10.26
CA PRO A 180 15.63 11.97 10.98
C PRO A 180 14.45 12.13 10.03
N THR A 181 13.33 11.48 10.37
CA THR A 181 12.04 11.64 9.70
C THR A 181 11.15 12.59 10.49
N ARG A 182 10.64 13.62 9.82
CA ARG A 182 9.73 14.61 10.37
C ARG A 182 8.35 14.40 9.78
N ARG A 183 7.31 14.51 10.62
CA ARG A 183 5.94 14.70 10.13
C ARG A 183 5.84 16.13 9.60
N CYS A 184 5.28 16.29 8.42
CA CYS A 184 5.05 17.58 7.80
C CYS A 184 3.56 17.69 7.55
N ASP A 185 2.94 18.75 8.06
CA ASP A 185 1.51 18.97 7.85
C ASP A 185 1.29 20.08 6.81
N GLY A 186 0.11 20.04 6.18
CA GLY A 186 -0.37 21.01 5.21
C GLY A 186 -0.52 20.43 3.81
N VAL A 187 -1.17 21.19 2.94
CA VAL A 187 -1.53 20.78 1.58
C VAL A 187 -0.84 21.71 0.57
N VAL A 188 -0.39 21.16 -0.54
CA VAL A 188 0.10 21.90 -1.72
C VAL A 188 -0.68 21.46 -2.93
N GLY A 189 -1.05 22.37 -3.81
CA GLY A 189 -1.94 21.98 -4.90
C GLY A 189 -2.36 23.14 -5.77
N SER A 190 -3.08 22.80 -6.84
CA SER A 190 -3.87 23.74 -7.63
C SER A 190 -5.30 23.23 -7.73
N HIS A 191 -6.17 23.91 -8.49
CA HIS A 191 -7.59 23.58 -8.63
C HIS A 191 -7.89 22.14 -9.10
N SER A 192 -6.91 21.44 -9.68
CA SER A 192 -7.09 20.08 -10.21
C SER A 192 -6.59 18.95 -9.30
N VAL A 193 -5.60 19.20 -8.45
CA VAL A 193 -5.01 18.18 -7.56
C VAL A 193 -4.45 18.87 -6.31
N SER A 194 -4.90 18.40 -5.14
CA SER A 194 -4.37 18.73 -3.82
C SER A 194 -3.49 17.60 -3.32
N ILE A 195 -2.29 17.92 -2.83
CA ILE A 195 -1.33 16.98 -2.26
C ILE A 195 -1.12 17.32 -0.78
N GLY A 196 -1.58 16.46 0.12
CA GLY A 196 -1.21 16.48 1.52
C GLY A 196 0.25 16.12 1.72
N LEU A 197 1.01 16.97 2.41
CA LEU A 197 2.34 16.65 2.89
C LEU A 197 2.23 15.64 4.02
N VAL A 198 3.16 14.70 4.06
CA VAL A 198 3.15 13.64 5.07
C VAL A 198 4.44 13.66 5.87
N SER A 199 5.57 13.53 5.18
CA SER A 199 6.85 13.41 5.86
C SER A 199 8.05 13.87 5.04
N ALA A 200 9.11 14.20 5.77
CA ALA A 200 10.42 14.57 5.25
C ALA A 200 11.50 13.81 6.03
N THR A 201 12.19 12.89 5.36
CA THR A 201 13.34 12.13 5.88
C THR A 201 14.63 12.74 5.35
N GLY A 202 15.59 13.04 6.23
CA GLY A 202 16.89 13.58 5.83
C GLY A 202 16.83 14.94 5.12
N THR A 203 15.70 15.64 5.27
CA THR A 203 15.47 16.99 4.74
C THR A 203 14.45 17.73 5.61
N SER A 204 14.12 18.98 5.26
CA SER A 204 13.18 19.82 6.02
C SER A 204 11.77 19.76 5.43
N CYS A 205 10.74 19.99 6.26
CA CYS A 205 9.36 20.11 5.78
C CYS A 205 9.17 21.26 4.79
N ARG A 206 9.95 22.35 4.92
CA ARG A 206 9.98 23.42 3.91
C ARG A 206 10.42 22.89 2.55
N ARG A 207 11.48 22.10 2.52
CA ARG A 207 11.98 21.51 1.27
C ARG A 207 11.00 20.48 0.71
N ALA A 208 10.38 19.66 1.57
CA ALA A 208 9.31 18.76 1.17
C ALA A 208 8.16 19.51 0.48
N ARG A 209 7.72 20.64 1.05
CA ARG A 209 6.70 21.52 0.47
C ARG A 209 7.10 22.03 -0.91
N GLU A 210 8.33 22.52 -1.07
CA GLU A 210 8.83 23.00 -2.37
C GLU A 210 8.85 21.90 -3.44
N VAL A 211 9.27 20.67 -3.07
CA VAL A 211 9.28 19.52 -3.97
C VAL A 211 7.85 19.16 -4.38
N LEU A 212 6.95 18.93 -3.43
CA LEU A 212 5.58 18.53 -3.74
C LEU A 212 4.76 19.63 -4.43
N THR A 213 5.03 20.92 -4.17
CA THR A 213 4.44 22.03 -4.95
C THR A 213 4.85 21.97 -6.42
N SER A 214 6.05 21.49 -6.72
CA SER A 214 6.46 21.30 -8.11
C SER A 214 5.80 20.07 -8.71
N VAL A 215 5.59 19.01 -7.92
CA VAL A 215 4.83 17.82 -8.37
C VAL A 215 3.38 18.18 -8.69
N SER A 216 2.71 18.95 -7.84
CA SER A 216 1.31 19.35 -8.05
C SER A 216 1.08 20.18 -9.32
N ARG A 217 2.13 20.82 -9.87
CA ARG A 217 2.06 21.55 -11.13
C ARG A 217 2.13 20.65 -12.36
N TRP A 218 2.67 19.44 -12.20
CA TRP A 218 2.69 18.42 -13.25
C TRP A 218 1.44 17.56 -13.22
N ALA A 219 0.89 17.40 -12.01
CA ALA A 219 -0.30 16.63 -11.75
C ALA A 219 -1.49 17.11 -12.60
N SER A 220 -2.04 16.19 -13.38
CA SER A 220 -3.18 16.43 -14.25
C SER A 220 -4.09 15.22 -14.24
N SER A 221 -5.40 15.45 -14.14
CA SER A 221 -6.42 14.41 -14.22
C SER A 221 -6.43 13.66 -15.56
N ARG A 222 -5.76 14.19 -16.60
CA ARG A 222 -5.58 13.52 -17.90
C ARG A 222 -4.51 12.43 -17.89
N CYS A 223 -3.69 12.35 -16.83
CA CYS A 223 -2.69 11.31 -16.62
C CYS A 223 -3.04 10.55 -15.34
N PHE A 224 -4.19 9.90 -15.29
CA PHE A 224 -4.73 9.32 -14.06
C PHE A 224 -3.83 8.22 -13.45
N GLU A 225 -3.00 7.52 -14.23
CA GLU A 225 -2.16 6.44 -13.67
C GLU A 225 -1.02 6.96 -12.80
N ASP A 226 -0.41 8.10 -13.16
CA ASP A 226 0.85 8.57 -12.55
C ASP A 226 0.87 10.08 -12.28
N LEU A 227 -0.26 10.78 -12.48
CA LEU A 227 -0.38 12.23 -12.42
C LEU A 227 0.66 12.96 -13.30
N CYS A 228 1.03 12.36 -14.43
CA CYS A 228 2.12 12.78 -15.31
C CYS A 228 3.50 12.85 -14.62
N VAL A 229 3.66 12.37 -13.38
CA VAL A 229 4.90 12.47 -12.62
C VAL A 229 5.97 11.55 -13.19
N ALA A 230 5.59 10.43 -13.82
CA ALA A 230 6.56 9.56 -14.48
C ALA A 230 7.16 10.20 -15.74
N ARG A 231 6.61 11.32 -16.25
CA ARG A 231 7.22 12.15 -17.31
C ARG A 231 8.20 13.17 -16.76
N HIS A 232 7.99 13.61 -15.53
CA HIS A 232 8.80 14.63 -14.85
C HIS A 232 9.61 14.05 -13.67
N ARG A 233 10.11 12.81 -13.84
CA ARG A 233 10.75 11.99 -12.80
C ARG A 233 11.81 12.73 -11.98
N ARG A 234 12.47 13.77 -12.51
CA ARG A 234 13.45 14.57 -11.78
C ARG A 234 12.88 15.93 -11.37
N ASN A 235 12.76 16.14 -10.06
CA ASN A 235 12.27 17.36 -9.43
C ASN A 235 13.32 17.95 -8.50
N ARG A 236 14.00 19.04 -8.91
CA ARG A 236 14.99 19.72 -8.04
C ARG A 236 16.05 18.76 -7.45
N GLY A 237 16.44 17.76 -8.25
CA GLY A 237 17.38 16.69 -7.87
C GLY A 237 16.76 15.49 -7.13
N TYR A 238 15.46 15.49 -6.87
CA TYR A 238 14.73 14.33 -6.36
C TYR A 238 14.19 13.50 -7.52
N ARG A 239 14.27 12.18 -7.42
CA ARG A 239 13.54 11.25 -8.27
C ARG A 239 12.16 11.01 -7.66
N CYS A 240 11.10 11.41 -8.35
CA CYS A 240 9.73 11.23 -7.89
C CYS A 240 9.07 10.04 -8.56
N GLU A 241 8.37 9.26 -7.76
CA GLU A 241 7.57 8.11 -8.14
C GLU A 241 6.17 8.33 -7.55
N VAL A 242 5.17 7.94 -8.32
CA VAL A 242 3.76 8.02 -7.95
C VAL A 242 3.16 6.68 -8.22
N GLY A 243 2.22 6.29 -7.38
CA GLY A 243 1.22 5.34 -7.82
C GLY A 243 -0.10 5.59 -7.13
N ARG A 244 -1.09 4.86 -7.61
CA ARG A 244 -2.46 4.91 -7.15
C ARG A 244 -2.65 4.03 -5.90
N THR A 245 -3.37 4.56 -4.93
CA THR A 245 -3.86 3.90 -3.73
C THR A 245 -5.36 3.98 -3.68
N GLY A 246 -6.02 2.82 -3.75
CA GLY A 246 -7.48 2.78 -3.79
C GLY A 246 -8.07 3.41 -5.06
N GLU A 247 -9.30 3.89 -4.96
CA GLU A 247 -10.08 4.26 -6.13
C GLU A 247 -9.63 5.60 -6.76
N ALA A 248 -9.18 6.58 -5.96
CA ALA A 248 -8.84 7.92 -6.42
C ALA A 248 -7.68 8.65 -5.67
N ASP A 249 -6.95 7.97 -4.78
CA ASP A 249 -5.80 8.59 -4.11
C ASP A 249 -4.48 8.17 -4.77
N TRP A 250 -3.47 9.04 -4.73
CA TRP A 250 -2.11 8.75 -5.19
C TRP A 250 -1.11 9.03 -4.09
N ASP A 251 -0.18 8.11 -3.85
CA ASP A 251 1.00 8.35 -3.03
C ASP A 251 2.16 8.81 -3.88
N ILE A 252 2.88 9.79 -3.37
CA ILE A 252 3.94 10.50 -4.07
C ILE A 252 5.19 10.40 -3.19
N SER A 253 6.19 9.66 -3.67
CA SER A 253 7.50 9.57 -3.01
C SER A 253 8.58 10.19 -3.90
N CYS A 254 9.30 11.17 -3.35
CA CYS A 254 10.42 11.82 -4.01
C CYS A 254 11.71 11.58 -3.22
N ARG A 255 12.72 10.98 -3.85
CA ARG A 255 13.99 10.55 -3.21
C ARG A 255 15.22 11.25 -3.77
N ARG A 256 16.18 11.63 -2.92
CA ARG A 256 17.49 12.19 -3.30
C ARG A 256 18.58 11.72 -2.34
N GLY A 257 19.40 10.76 -2.77
CA GLY A 257 20.37 10.12 -1.88
C GLY A 257 19.66 9.48 -0.70
N ARG A 258 19.99 9.90 0.53
CA ARG A 258 19.31 9.44 1.76
C ARG A 258 18.08 10.27 2.15
N ALA A 259 17.74 11.31 1.38
CA ALA A 259 16.57 12.14 1.64
C ALA A 259 15.33 11.58 0.93
N GLU A 260 14.18 11.65 1.59
CA GLU A 260 12.88 11.24 1.05
C GLU A 260 11.81 12.24 1.47
N VAL A 261 10.90 12.53 0.56
CA VAL A 261 9.73 13.38 0.76
C VAL A 261 8.51 12.57 0.36
N ARG A 262 7.49 12.53 1.22
CA ARG A 262 6.22 11.85 0.93
C ARG A 262 5.04 12.80 1.03
N GLY A 263 4.09 12.60 0.14
CA GLY A 263 2.77 13.22 0.16
C GLY A 263 1.75 12.31 -0.50
N TYR A 264 0.47 12.58 -0.29
CA TYR A 264 -0.63 11.86 -0.93
C TYR A 264 -1.58 12.89 -1.53
N THR A 265 -2.30 12.53 -2.57
CA THR A 265 -3.47 13.31 -2.95
C THR A 265 -4.66 12.90 -2.10
N SER A 266 -5.53 13.85 -1.80
CA SER A 266 -6.90 13.58 -1.38
C SER A 266 -7.81 14.30 -2.37
N GLU A 267 -8.79 13.60 -2.95
CA GLU A 267 -9.93 14.27 -3.56
C GLU A 267 -10.76 15.04 -2.52
#